data_AF-A0A645EF21-F1
#
_entry.id   AF-A0A645EF21-F1
#
_cell.length_a   1.000
_cell.length_b   1.000
_cell.length_c   1.000
_cell.angle_alpha   90.00
_cell.angle_beta   90.00
_cell.angle_gamma   90.00
#
_symmetry.space_group_name_H-M   'P 1'
#
loop_
_entity.id
_entity.type
_entity.pdbx_description
1 polymer ?
#
loop_
_entity_poly.entity_id
_entity_poly.type
_entity_poly.pdbx_seq_one_letter_code
_entity_poly.pdbx_strand_id
1 'polypeptide(L)'
;MSNSSVFYVYALTCLDTFNYGKYLSVPTEELNRRVYPLAKDEKFYREITIYNFLGITKSPLSWQMVKWFGPHRVSIYVPDNNYLKWLMQVFMYGSFNERFYSVNGAIGFFGSASTIQHDFILLKNQP
;
A
#
# COMPACT_ATOMS: atom_id res chain seq x y z
N MET A 1 10.26 29.88 9.37
CA MET A 1 9.39 28.70 9.22
C MET A 1 10.20 27.65 8.49
N SER A 2 10.70 26.62 9.18
CA SER A 2 11.43 25.55 8.51
C SER A 2 10.46 24.80 7.61
N ASN A 3 10.79 24.62 6.32
CA ASN A 3 10.08 23.70 5.44
C ASN A 3 10.19 22.29 6.04
N SER A 4 9.21 21.89 6.83
CA SER A 4 9.06 20.49 7.24
C SER A 4 8.68 19.71 5.99
N SER A 5 9.59 18.86 5.50
CA SER A 5 9.30 17.94 4.42
C SER A 5 8.13 17.04 4.83
N VAL A 6 6.97 17.23 4.21
CA VAL A 6 5.79 16.38 4.44
C VAL A 6 6.00 15.07 3.66
N PHE A 7 6.13 13.96 4.38
CA PHE A 7 6.09 12.64 3.78
C PHE A 7 4.66 12.12 3.79
N TYR A 8 4.14 11.81 2.61
CA TYR A 8 2.91 11.07 2.46
C TYR A 8 3.20 9.58 2.50
N VAL A 9 2.28 8.79 3.04
CA VAL A 9 2.31 7.33 2.90
C VAL A 9 1.31 6.94 1.83
N TYR A 10 1.79 6.23 0.83
CA TYR A 10 1.02 5.63 -0.24
C TYR A 10 0.73 4.17 0.11
N ALA A 11 -0.52 3.73 -0.03
CA ALA A 11 -0.89 2.33 0.03
C ALA A 11 -1.73 1.94 -1.18
N LEU A 12 -1.37 0.83 -1.82
CA LEU A 12 -2.15 0.24 -2.90
C LEU A 12 -2.55 -1.17 -2.54
N THR A 13 -3.86 -1.40 -2.42
CA THR A 13 -4.44 -2.68 -1.99
C THR A 13 -5.25 -3.29 -3.12
N CYS A 14 -4.99 -4.55 -3.45
CA CYS A 14 -5.90 -5.34 -4.29
C CYS A 14 -7.09 -5.79 -3.45
N LEU A 15 -8.31 -5.48 -3.89
CA LEU A 15 -9.54 -5.75 -3.16
C LEU A 15 -10.10 -7.16 -3.41
N ASP A 16 -9.68 -7.80 -4.51
CA ASP A 16 -10.10 -9.16 -4.85
C ASP A 16 -8.99 -9.88 -5.62
N THR A 17 -8.33 -10.82 -4.96
CA THR A 17 -7.27 -11.63 -5.55
C THR A 17 -7.77 -12.90 -6.23
N PHE A 18 -9.09 -13.13 -6.30
CA PHE A 18 -9.68 -14.39 -6.76
C PHE A 18 -10.56 -14.23 -8.00
N ASN A 19 -11.55 -13.34 -7.96
CA ASN A 19 -12.64 -13.32 -8.94
C ASN A 19 -12.59 -12.07 -9.82
N TYR A 20 -11.78 -12.08 -10.88
CA TYR A 20 -11.62 -10.93 -11.77
C TYR A 20 -12.84 -10.70 -12.67
N GLY A 21 -13.37 -11.78 -13.26
CA GLY A 21 -14.39 -11.73 -14.30
C GLY A 21 -15.69 -11.03 -13.90
N LYS A 22 -16.03 -11.03 -12.60
CA LYS A 22 -17.25 -10.36 -12.10
C LYS A 22 -17.20 -8.83 -12.16
N TYR A 23 -16.02 -8.25 -12.39
CA TYR A 23 -15.82 -6.79 -12.49
C TYR A 23 -15.76 -6.29 -13.95
N LEU A 24 -15.93 -7.18 -14.92
CA LEU A 24 -15.99 -6.82 -16.34
C LEU A 24 -17.39 -6.31 -16.72
N SER A 25 -17.47 -5.54 -17.81
CA SER A 25 -18.74 -5.04 -18.36
C SER A 25 -19.70 -6.18 -18.70
N VAL A 26 -19.17 -7.29 -19.21
CA VAL A 26 -19.85 -8.58 -19.33
C VAL A 26 -19.20 -9.52 -18.31
N PRO A 27 -19.89 -9.87 -17.20
CA PRO A 27 -19.33 -10.74 -16.17
C PRO A 27 -18.91 -12.10 -16.73
N THR A 28 -17.73 -12.57 -16.32
CA THR A 28 -17.21 -13.91 -16.64
C THR A 28 -16.79 -14.66 -15.38
N GLU A 29 -16.50 -15.95 -15.53
CA GLU A 29 -15.92 -16.79 -14.46
C GLU A 29 -14.39 -16.66 -14.38
N GLU A 30 -13.80 -15.66 -15.02
CA GLU A 30 -12.35 -15.53 -15.11
C GLU A 30 -11.72 -15.26 -13.74
N LEU A 31 -10.81 -16.15 -13.33
CA LEU A 31 -10.03 -15.98 -12.11
C LEU A 31 -9.01 -14.85 -12.24
N ASN A 32 -8.68 -14.22 -11.13
CA ASN A 32 -7.65 -13.18 -11.09
C ASN A 32 -6.23 -13.78 -11.22
N ARG A 33 -5.29 -12.98 -11.72
CA ARG A 33 -3.88 -13.36 -11.83
C ARG A 33 -2.98 -12.20 -11.43
N ARG A 34 -1.72 -12.52 -11.11
CA ARG A 34 -0.71 -11.49 -10.84
C ARG A 34 -0.28 -10.77 -12.12
N VAL A 35 0.07 -9.50 -11.97
CA VAL A 35 0.60 -8.67 -13.05
C VAL A 35 2.00 -9.12 -13.46
N TYR A 36 2.82 -9.57 -12.50
CA TYR A 36 4.16 -10.12 -12.74
C TYR A 36 4.38 -11.44 -11.99
N PRO A 37 5.02 -12.45 -12.61
CA PRO A 37 5.35 -13.72 -11.96
C PRO A 37 6.53 -13.64 -10.97
N LEU A 38 7.25 -12.51 -10.92
CA LEU A 38 8.61 -12.42 -10.35
C LEU A 38 8.71 -12.00 -8.88
N ALA A 39 7.61 -11.93 -8.13
CA ALA A 39 7.70 -11.82 -6.67
C ALA A 39 8.15 -13.18 -6.08
N LYS A 40 9.42 -13.55 -6.33
CA LYS A 40 10.08 -14.75 -5.82
C LYS A 40 10.37 -14.67 -4.33
N ASP A 41 10.26 -13.48 -3.74
CA ASP A 41 10.37 -13.30 -2.31
C ASP A 41 9.05 -13.69 -1.63
N GLU A 42 9.03 -14.88 -1.03
CA GLU A 42 7.87 -15.42 -0.31
C GLU A 42 7.34 -14.44 0.74
N LYS A 43 8.22 -13.61 1.33
CA LYS A 43 7.89 -12.66 2.39
C LYS A 43 6.80 -11.67 1.98
N PHE A 44 6.77 -11.26 0.72
CA PHE A 44 5.81 -10.29 0.20
C PHE A 44 4.77 -10.89 -0.74
N TYR A 45 4.83 -12.21 -0.95
CA TYR A 45 3.92 -12.91 -1.85
C TYR A 45 2.47 -12.78 -1.36
N ARG A 46 2.22 -13.01 -0.07
CA ARG A 46 0.87 -12.98 0.53
C ARG A 46 0.32 -11.57 0.76
N GLU A 47 1.18 -10.56 0.69
CA GLU A 47 0.78 -9.17 0.91
C GLU A 47 -0.04 -8.63 -0.26
N ILE A 48 -1.31 -8.32 0.00
CA ILE A 48 -2.23 -7.70 -0.97
C ILE A 48 -2.10 -6.17 -1.04
N THR A 49 -1.38 -5.58 -0.07
CA THR A 49 -1.10 -4.14 -0.01
C THR A 49 0.39 -3.88 -0.24
N ILE A 50 0.71 -2.85 -1.02
CA ILE A 50 2.06 -2.28 -1.09
C ILE A 50 2.03 -0.90 -0.44
N TYR A 51 2.98 -0.64 0.45
CA TYR A 51 3.20 0.67 1.06
C TYR A 51 4.43 1.33 0.45
N ASN A 52 4.41 2.66 0.31
CA ASN A 52 5.56 3.46 -0.08
C ASN A 52 5.50 4.86 0.54
N PHE A 53 6.63 5.57 0.59
CA PHE A 53 6.73 6.94 1.08
C PHE A 53 6.92 7.90 -0.08
N LEU A 54 6.20 9.03 -0.07
CA LEU A 54 6.31 10.07 -1.07
C LEU A 54 6.68 11.39 -0.39
N GLY A 55 7.89 11.89 -0.66
CA GLY A 55 8.31 13.25 -0.28
C GLY A 55 7.93 14.32 -1.30
N ILE A 56 7.04 13.99 -2.23
CA ILE A 56 6.63 14.81 -3.36
C ILE A 56 5.11 14.77 -3.49
N THR A 57 4.52 15.83 -4.05
CA THR A 57 3.06 15.96 -4.22
C THR A 57 2.55 15.35 -5.53
N LYS A 58 3.45 14.95 -6.43
CA LYS A 58 3.14 14.30 -7.71
C LYS A 58 4.16 13.22 -7.98
N SER A 59 3.69 11.99 -8.22
CA SER A 59 4.52 10.86 -8.61
C SER A 59 3.80 10.08 -9.71
N PRO A 60 4.52 9.56 -10.71
CA PRO A 60 3.96 8.55 -11.59
C PRO A 60 3.64 7.27 -10.78
N LEU A 61 2.59 6.56 -11.18
CA LEU A 61 2.30 5.22 -10.69
C LEU A 61 3.16 4.23 -11.49
N SER A 62 4.10 3.54 -10.83
CA SER A 62 4.87 2.48 -11.47
C SER A 62 4.05 1.20 -11.53
N TRP A 63 4.07 0.53 -12.69
CA TRP A 63 3.41 -0.76 -12.89
C TRP A 63 3.88 -1.84 -11.92
N GLN A 64 5.13 -1.74 -11.46
CA GLN A 64 5.71 -2.64 -10.46
C GLN A 64 5.06 -2.51 -9.08
N MET A 65 4.25 -1.49 -8.83
CA MET A 65 3.51 -1.35 -7.58
C MET A 65 2.21 -2.17 -7.58
N VAL A 66 1.78 -2.71 -8.73
CA VAL A 66 0.50 -3.41 -8.84
C VAL A 66 0.72 -4.92 -8.94
N LYS A 67 0.40 -5.67 -7.89
CA LYS A 67 0.65 -7.13 -7.84
C LYS A 67 -0.37 -7.95 -8.61
N TRP A 68 -1.61 -7.48 -8.73
CA TRP A 68 -2.76 -8.21 -9.23
C TRP A 68 -3.52 -7.41 -10.29
N PHE A 69 -4.29 -8.06 -11.14
CA PHE A 69 -5.31 -7.34 -11.92
C PHE A 69 -6.58 -7.12 -11.09
N GLY A 70 -7.58 -6.48 -11.65
CA GLY A 70 -8.89 -6.29 -11.01
C GLY A 70 -8.95 -5.09 -10.08
N PRO A 71 -9.84 -5.10 -9.08
CA PRO A 71 -10.14 -3.94 -8.27
C PRO A 71 -9.00 -3.61 -7.31
N HIS A 72 -8.67 -2.33 -7.24
CA HIS A 72 -7.65 -1.79 -6.36
C HIS A 72 -8.18 -0.55 -5.64
N ARG A 73 -7.70 -0.36 -4.41
CA ARG A 73 -7.83 0.89 -3.68
C ARG A 73 -6.47 1.54 -3.53
N VAL A 74 -6.33 2.77 -4.01
CA VAL A 74 -5.21 3.64 -3.66
C VAL A 74 -5.61 4.49 -2.46
N SER A 75 -4.75 4.53 -1.45
CA SER A 75 -4.90 5.38 -0.27
C SER A 75 -3.67 6.25 -0.11
N ILE A 76 -3.87 7.56 0.09
CA ILE A 76 -2.80 8.48 0.45
C ILE A 76 -3.08 8.95 1.88
N TYR A 77 -2.11 8.72 2.76
CA TYR A 77 -2.14 9.11 4.16
C TYR A 77 -1.25 10.33 4.37
N VAL A 78 -1.75 11.29 5.13
CA VAL A 78 -0.99 12.37 5.76
C VAL A 78 -0.80 11.99 7.23
N PRO A 79 0.27 11.26 7.57
CA PRO A 79 0.50 10.80 8.92
C PRO A 79 0.94 11.94 9.83
N ASP A 80 0.61 11.83 11.12
CA ASP A 80 1.33 12.59 12.14
C ASP A 80 2.76 12.05 12.34
N ASN A 81 3.52 12.71 13.19
CA ASN A 81 4.92 12.36 13.45
C ASN A 81 5.08 10.96 14.06
N ASN A 82 4.16 10.50 14.90
CA ASN A 82 4.27 9.19 15.55
C ASN A 82 4.03 8.09 14.53
N TYR A 83 2.99 8.24 13.72
CA TYR A 83 2.66 7.33 12.64
C TYR A 83 3.79 7.23 11.62
N LEU A 84 4.33 8.37 11.16
CA LEU A 84 5.41 8.37 10.18
C LEU A 84 6.68 7.69 10.72
N LYS A 85 7.12 8.05 11.92
CA LYS A 85 8.33 7.49 12.53
C LYS A 85 8.20 5.98 12.79
N TRP A 86 7.02 5.52 13.17
CA TRP A 86 6.79 4.09 13.33
C TRP A 86 6.84 3.37 11.99
N LEU A 87 6.15 3.89 10.97
CA LEU A 87 6.11 3.25 9.66
C LEU A 87 7.51 3.17 9.05
N MET A 88 8.33 4.22 9.21
CA MET A 88 9.73 4.20 8.77
C MET A 88 10.57 3.13 9.49
N GLN A 89 10.36 2.90 10.79
CA GLN A 89 11.06 1.83 11.51
C GLN A 89 10.74 0.45 10.95
N VAL A 90 9.45 0.19 10.73
CA VAL A 90 8.99 -1.11 10.22
C VAL A 90 9.49 -1.34 8.79
N PHE A 91 9.30 -0.35 7.90
CA PHE A 91 9.54 -0.53 6.47
C PHE A 91 10.98 -0.28 6.03
N MET A 92 11.71 0.66 6.67
CA MET A 92 13.08 1.00 6.25
C MET A 92 14.15 0.26 7.08
N TYR A 93 13.93 0.11 8.38
CA TYR A 93 14.95 -0.44 9.28
C TYR A 93 14.71 -1.91 9.65
N GLY A 94 13.52 -2.45 9.38
CA GLY A 94 13.16 -3.84 9.68
C GLY A 94 13.33 -4.22 11.16
N SER A 95 13.38 -3.21 12.03
CA SER A 95 13.71 -3.34 13.45
C SER A 95 12.92 -2.31 14.24
N PHE A 96 12.51 -2.70 15.44
CA PHE A 96 11.75 -1.85 16.35
C PHE A 96 12.69 -1.25 17.38
N ASN A 97 12.61 0.07 17.57
CA ASN A 97 13.26 0.74 18.68
C ASN A 97 12.20 1.13 19.71
N GLU A 98 12.28 0.51 20.88
CA GLU A 98 11.33 0.65 21.99
C GLU A 98 11.18 2.10 22.48
N ARG A 99 12.17 2.96 22.22
CA ARG A 99 12.09 4.40 22.54
C ARG A 99 11.00 5.14 21.76
N PHE A 100 10.46 4.53 20.72
CA PHE A 100 9.33 5.10 19.96
C PHE A 100 7.97 4.52 20.38
N TYR A 101 7.92 3.70 21.43
CA TYR A 101 6.64 3.28 21.99
C TYR A 101 5.97 4.46 22.68
N SER A 102 4.66 4.62 22.44
CA SER A 102 3.81 5.59 23.15
C SER A 102 2.71 4.93 23.97
N VAL A 103 2.79 3.61 24.14
CA VAL A 103 1.90 2.81 24.98
C VAL A 103 2.70 2.10 26.07
N ASN A 104 2.14 2.07 27.28
CA ASN A 104 2.76 1.39 28.43
C ASN A 104 2.32 -0.07 28.47
N GLY A 105 3.26 -0.99 28.71
CA GLY A 105 2.97 -2.43 28.87
C GLY A 105 2.61 -3.17 27.57
N ALA A 106 2.81 -2.55 26.41
CA ALA A 106 2.57 -3.15 25.09
C ALA A 106 3.60 -2.66 24.06
N ILE A 107 3.73 -3.40 22.96
CA ILE A 107 4.49 -2.97 21.78
C ILE A 107 3.54 -2.18 20.90
N GLY A 108 3.82 -0.89 20.69
CA GLY A 108 3.00 -0.08 19.81
C GLY A 108 3.14 1.41 20.01
N PHE A 109 2.31 2.15 19.30
CA PHE A 109 2.27 3.60 19.33
C PHE A 109 0.87 4.07 19.00
N PHE A 110 0.49 5.23 19.53
CA PHE A 110 -0.67 5.98 19.04
C PHE A 110 -0.21 6.96 17.97
N GLY A 111 -0.78 6.78 16.78
CA GLY A 111 -0.60 7.69 15.65
C GLY A 111 -1.92 7.87 14.91
N SER A 112 -2.01 8.97 14.21
CA SER A 112 -3.16 9.36 13.41
C SER A 112 -2.70 9.70 11.99
N ALA A 113 -3.62 9.60 11.04
CA ALA A 113 -3.41 10.06 9.69
C ALA A 113 -4.73 10.57 9.11
N SER A 114 -4.67 11.64 8.33
CA SER A 114 -5.75 11.96 7.39
C SER A 114 -5.59 11.13 6.13
N THR A 115 -6.69 10.69 5.51
CA THR A 115 -6.63 9.79 4.36
C THR A 115 -7.56 10.25 3.25
N ILE A 116 -7.08 10.15 2.01
CA ILE A 116 -7.92 10.13 0.82
C ILE A 116 -7.82 8.76 0.15
N GLN A 117 -8.93 8.29 -0.41
CA GLN A 117 -9.00 6.98 -1.05
C GLN A 117 -9.68 7.08 -2.41
N HIS A 118 -9.24 6.24 -3.34
CA HIS A 118 -9.88 6.08 -4.64
C HIS A 118 -9.80 4.64 -5.09
N ASP A 119 -10.88 4.15 -5.68
CA ASP A 119 -10.99 2.79 -6.18
C ASP A 119 -10.92 2.79 -7.71
N PHE A 120 -10.16 1.86 -8.28
CA PHE A 120 -10.05 1.69 -9.72
C PHE A 120 -9.92 0.21 -10.08
N ILE A 121 -10.19 -0.14 -11.34
CA ILE A 121 -10.01 -1.50 -11.85
C ILE A 121 -8.81 -1.52 -12.78
N LEU A 122 -7.84 -2.39 -12.48
CA LEU A 122 -6.74 -2.69 -13.38
C LEU A 122 -7.15 -3.79 -14.36
N LEU A 123 -7.30 -3.43 -15.63
CA LEU A 123 -7.65 -4.38 -16.68
C LEU A 123 -6.45 -5.26 -17.06
N LYS A 124 -6.73 -6.53 -17.35
CA LYS A 124 -5.77 -7.43 -17.98
C LYS A 124 -5.47 -6.96 -19.40
N ASN A 125 -4.21 -7.11 -19.83
CA ASN A 125 -3.84 -6.95 -21.23
C ASN A 125 -4.73 -7.89 -22.06
N GLN A 126 -5.40 -7.36 -23.08
CA GLN A 126 -6.19 -8.18 -24.00
C GLN A 126 -5.25 -9.18 -24.70
N PRO A 127 -5.69 -10.44 -24.90
CA PRO A 127 -4.96 -11.41 -25.72
C PRO A 127 -4.66 -10.88 -27.12
#